data_AF-A0A640S404-F1
#
_entry.id   AF-A0A640S404-F1
#
_cell.length_a   1.000
_cell.length_b   1.000
_cell.length_c   1.000
_cell.angle_alpha   90.00
_cell.angle_beta   90.00
_cell.angle_gamma   90.00
#
_symmetry.space_group_name_H-M   'P 1'
#
loop_
_entity.id
_entity.type
_entity.pdbx_description
1 polymer ?
#
loop_
_entity_poly.entity_id
_entity_poly.type
_entity_poly.pdbx_seq_one_letter_code
_entity_poly.pdbx_strand_id
1 'polypeptide(L)' 'MRPFALSYARPAVKSPTTTPYSYDATRQLNVLPDGRPATCSRAVLLATGTTASTAGSKTHFDD' A
#
# COMPACT_ATOMS: atom_id res chain seq x y z
N MET A 1 23.80 -17.81 -0.29
CA MET A 1 22.37 -18.13 -0.43
C MET A 1 21.61 -16.81 -0.57
N ARG A 2 20.81 -16.60 -1.63
CA ARG A 2 20.06 -15.35 -1.85
C ARG A 2 18.59 -15.57 -1.48
N PRO A 3 17.95 -14.67 -0.70
CA PRO A 3 16.54 -14.77 -0.39
C PRO A 3 15.68 -14.86 -1.66
N PHE A 4 14.71 -15.78 -1.68
CA PHE A 4 13.80 -16.00 -2.81
C PHE A 4 13.15 -14.70 -3.30
N ALA A 5 12.71 -13.82 -2.39
CA ALA A 5 12.09 -12.54 -2.74
C ALA A 5 13.01 -11.61 -3.55
N LEU A 6 14.32 -11.63 -3.27
CA LEU A 6 15.30 -10.81 -3.99
C LEU A 6 15.57 -11.34 -5.41
N SER A 7 15.09 -12.54 -5.76
CA SER A 7 15.14 -13.05 -7.13
C SER A 7 14.14 -12.36 -8.06
N TYR A 8 13.08 -11.76 -7.50
CA TYR A 8 11.99 -11.15 -8.27
C TYR A 8 11.90 -9.63 -8.11
N ALA A 9 12.70 -9.05 -7.23
CA ALA A 9 12.75 -7.60 -7.06
C ALA A 9 13.13 -6.92 -8.38
N ARG A 10 12.26 -6.03 -8.88
CA ARG A 10 12.54 -5.15 -10.02
C ARG A 10 12.68 -3.71 -9.52
N PRO A 11 13.59 -2.91 -10.09
CA PRO A 11 13.67 -1.49 -9.78
C PRO A 11 12.32 -0.80 -10.02
N ALA A 12 11.88 0.01 -9.08
CA ALA A 12 10.71 0.84 -9.28
C ALA A 12 10.99 1.85 -10.41
N VAL A 13 10.08 1.93 -11.38
CA VAL A 13 10.14 2.96 -12.43
C VAL A 13 9.87 4.30 -11.76
N LYS A 14 10.85 5.20 -11.77
CA LYS A 14 10.68 6.56 -11.27
C LYS A 14 9.90 7.37 -12.30
N SER A 15 8.70 7.82 -11.94
CA SER A 15 7.96 8.78 -12.75
C SER A 15 8.69 10.13 -12.76
N PRO A 16 8.79 10.82 -13.91
CA PRO A 16 9.44 12.13 -14.01
C PRO A 16 8.65 13.25 -13.30
N THR A 17 7.39 13.00 -12.93
CA THR A 17 6.52 13.95 -12.27
C THR A 17 6.02 13.38 -10.96
N THR A 18 6.31 14.08 -9.86
CA THR A 18 5.67 13.83 -8.56
C THR A 18 4.32 14.53 -8.56
N THR A 19 3.23 13.77 -8.64
CA THR A 19 1.90 14.36 -8.38
C THR A 19 1.81 14.65 -6.88
N PRO A 20 1.56 15.90 -6.44
CA PRO A 20 1.45 16.20 -5.04
C PRO A 20 0.25 15.47 -4.42
N TYR A 21 0.45 14.91 -3.24
CA TYR A 21 -0.60 14.26 -2.44
C TYR A 21 -0.42 14.60 -0.96
N SER A 22 -1.50 14.53 -0.20
CA SER A 22 -1.49 14.60 1.26
C SER A 22 -2.03 13.31 1.84
N TYR A 23 -1.66 13.00 3.08
CA TYR A 23 -2.20 11.85 3.79
C TYR A 23 -3.49 12.24 4.51
N ASP A 24 -4.60 11.56 4.20
CA ASP A 24 -5.86 11.68 4.92
C ASP A 24 -5.96 10.57 5.97
N ALA A 25 -5.76 10.93 7.23
CA ALA A 25 -5.78 10.01 8.36
C ALA A 25 -7.17 9.39 8.61
N THR A 26 -8.26 10.07 8.24
CA THR A 26 -9.62 9.56 8.45
C THR A 26 -9.93 8.38 7.52
N ARG A 27 -9.31 8.36 6.34
CA ARG A 27 -9.45 7.32 5.33
C ARG A 27 -8.26 6.37 5.29
N GLN A 28 -7.17 6.71 5.99
CA GLN A 28 -5.87 6.04 5.93
C GLN A 28 -5.34 5.91 4.49
N LEU A 29 -5.49 6.97 3.70
CA LEU A 29 -5.12 6.99 2.29
C LEU A 29 -4.38 8.26 1.91
N ASN A 30 -3.45 8.15 0.96
CA ASN A 30 -2.93 9.31 0.25
C ASN A 30 -3.99 9.83 -0.73
N VAL A 31 -4.24 11.13 -0.74
CA VAL A 31 -5.24 11.80 -1.56
C VAL A 31 -4.62 12.90 -2.42
N LEU A 32 -5.19 13.09 -3.61
CA LEU A 32 -4.89 14.19 -4.51
C LEU A 32 -5.50 15.50 -3.98
N PRO A 33 -5.15 16.68 -4.56
CA PRO A 33 -5.72 17.97 -4.15
C PRO A 33 -7.26 18.03 -4.25
N ASP A 34 -7.87 17.18 -5.07
CA ASP A 34 -9.32 17.04 -5.21
C ASP A 34 -9.97 16.03 -4.24
N GLY A 35 -9.19 15.49 -3.30
CA GLY A 35 -9.64 14.52 -2.29
C GLY A 35 -9.82 13.09 -2.80
N ARG A 36 -9.59 12.81 -4.08
CA ARG A 36 -9.63 11.44 -4.60
C ARG A 36 -8.37 10.67 -4.19
N PRO A 37 -8.45 9.34 -3.97
CA PRO A 37 -7.27 8.54 -3.66
C PRO A 37 -6.19 8.69 -4.73
N ALA A 38 -4.95 8.91 -4.29
CA ALA A 38 -3.77 8.92 -5.15
C ALA A 38 -3.40 7.47 -5.52
N THR A 39 -4.02 6.94 -6.58
CA THR A 39 -3.82 5.58 -7.08
C THR A 39 -3.63 5.54 -8.60
N CYS A 40 -2.79 4.63 -9.08
CA CYS A 40 -2.66 4.33 -10.51
C CYS A 40 -3.77 3.40 -11.02
N SER A 41 -4.52 2.73 -10.14
CA SER A 41 -5.62 1.85 -10.52
C SER A 41 -6.71 1.80 -9.46
N ARG A 42 -7.88 2.36 -9.80
CA ARG A 42 -9.08 2.27 -8.95
C ARG A 42 -9.65 0.85 -8.90
N ALA A 43 -9.55 0.09 -9.99
CA ALA A 43 -10.03 -1.28 -10.03
C ALA A 43 -9.27 -2.16 -9.03
N VAL A 44 -7.94 -2.01 -8.97
CA VAL A 44 -7.11 -2.69 -7.96
C VAL A 44 -7.48 -2.22 -6.57
N LEU A 45 -7.59 -0.90 -6.34
CA LEU A 45 -7.97 -0.36 -5.03
C LEU A 45 -9.32 -0.89 -4.53
N LEU A 46 -10.30 -1.08 -5.43
CA LEU A 46 -11.59 -1.67 -5.09
C LEU A 46 -11.46 -3.17 -4.79
N ALA A 47 -10.69 -3.92 -5.57
CA ALA A 47 -10.50 -5.36 -5.38
C ALA A 47 -9.68 -5.69 -4.12
N THR A 48 -8.75 -4.82 -3.73
CA THR A 48 -7.89 -4.95 -2.54
C THR A 48 -8.37 -4.11 -1.36
N GLY A 49 -9.48 -3.39 -1.54
CA GLY A 49 -10.09 -2.58 -0.50
C GLY A 49 -10.53 -3.52 0.61
N THR A 50 -9.77 -3.54 1.71
CA THR A 50 -9.89 -4.47 2.84
C THR A 50 -9.28 -5.86 2.61
N THR A 51 -7.95 -5.95 2.45
CA THR A 51 -7.27 -7.05 3.15
C THR A 51 -7.31 -6.73 4.64
N ALA A 52 -8.42 -7.06 5.31
CA ALA A 52 -8.39 -7.18 6.76
C ALA A 52 -7.29 -8.20 7.07
N SER A 53 -6.15 -7.73 7.56
CA SER A 53 -5.08 -8.62 8.01
C SER A 53 -5.66 -9.53 9.08
N THR A 54 -5.97 -10.77 8.70
CA THR A 54 -6.16 -11.86 9.67
C THR A 54 -4.81 -12.29 10.26
N ALA A 55 -3.71 -11.72 9.78
CA ALA A 55 -2.35 -11.95 10.28
C ALA A 55 -2.09 -11.32 11.67
N GLY A 56 -3.11 -10.80 12.35
CA GLY A 56 -3.03 -10.30 13.73
C GLY A 56 -3.45 -11.30 14.81
N SER A 57 -3.79 -12.56 14.50
CA SER A 57 -4.27 -13.50 15.53
C SER A 57 -3.20 -14.49 15.99
N LYS A 58 -2.22 -14.00 16.76
CA LYS A 58 -1.67 -14.64 17.97
C LYS A 58 -0.51 -13.80 18.50
N THR A 59 -0.85 -12.79 19.29
CA THR A 59 0.07 -12.41 20.38
C THR A 59 0.01 -13.58 21.36
N HIS A 60 1.03 -14.44 21.35
CA HIS A 60 1.23 -15.39 22.44
C HIS A 60 1.67 -14.54 23.64
N PHE A 61 0.77 -14.33 24.60
CA PHE A 61 1.21 -13.93 25.92
C PHE A 61 1.71 -15.21 26.56
N ASP A 62 3.03 -15.36 26.67
CA ASP A 62 3.65 -16.38 27.50
C ASP A 62 3.27 -16.08 28.96
N ASP A 63 2.22 -16.74 29.44
CA ASP A 63 2.03 -17.04 30.87
C ASP A 63 2.80 -18.32 31.22
#